data_AF-A0AAU4BSP0-F1
#
_entry.id   AF-A0AAU4BSP0-F1
#
_cell.length_a   1.000
_cell.length_b   1.000
_cell.length_c   1.000
_cell.angle_alpha   90.00
_cell.angle_beta   90.00
_cell.angle_gamma   90.00
#
_symmetry.space_group_name_H-M   'P 1'
#
loop_
_entity.id
_entity.type
_entity.pdbx_description
1 polymer ?
#
loop_
_entity_poly.entity_id
_entity_poly.type
_entity_poly.pdbx_seq_one_letter_code
_entity_poly.pdbx_strand_id
1 'polypeptide(L)'
;MTDHAPSRYHLAQFNVGTLRAPLDDPLLADFVALLDPVNALADAAPGFVWRLVEEGEADATGMRPAGEDVIINYSVWESRDSLWDFVYRSAAHLETLRRRREWFQRHVEAHLVLWWIPAGHVPTVEEALERLALIREHGPSPRAFTFNSAFTAEEAMQAGAVQGEAPTADATPAESAQAESATAAS
;
A
#
# COMPACT_ATOMS: atom_id res chain seq x y z
N MET A 1 -5.69 11.58 -29.43
CA MET A 1 -6.21 11.43 -28.06
C MET A 1 -6.52 9.97 -27.90
N THR A 2 -5.66 9.22 -27.21
CA THR A 2 -5.93 7.80 -26.92
C THR A 2 -6.92 7.77 -25.78
N ASP A 3 -8.18 7.49 -26.11
CA ASP A 3 -9.24 7.21 -25.14
C ASP A 3 -8.84 5.95 -24.36
N HIS A 4 -8.25 6.15 -23.17
CA HIS A 4 -8.00 5.05 -22.26
C HIS A 4 -9.28 4.87 -21.47
N ALA A 5 -10.02 3.80 -21.78
CA ALA A 5 -11.10 3.36 -20.91
C ALA A 5 -10.57 3.28 -19.46
N PRO A 6 -11.31 3.80 -18.46
CA PRO A 6 -10.82 3.84 -17.09
C PRO A 6 -10.44 2.42 -16.65
N SER A 7 -9.24 2.28 -16.09
CA SER A 7 -8.76 0.99 -15.61
C SER A 7 -9.69 0.49 -14.50
N ARG A 8 -9.94 -0.82 -14.45
CA ARG A 8 -10.76 -1.42 -13.38
C ARG A 8 -10.05 -1.41 -12.02
N TYR A 9 -8.75 -1.16 -12.02
CA TYR A 9 -7.87 -1.21 -10.86
C TYR A 9 -6.88 -0.06 -10.90
N HIS A 10 -6.52 0.41 -9.71
CA HIS A 10 -5.46 1.38 -9.49
C HIS A 10 -4.36 0.75 -8.65
N LEU A 11 -3.19 1.39 -8.65
CA LEU A 11 -2.05 1.02 -7.83
C LEU A 11 -1.96 1.95 -6.62
N ALA A 12 -2.06 1.40 -5.42
CA ALA A 12 -1.75 2.08 -4.18
C ALA A 12 -0.24 2.00 -3.91
N GLN A 13 0.33 3.09 -3.42
CA GLN A 13 1.73 3.20 -3.02
C GLN A 13 1.80 3.82 -1.64
N PHE A 14 2.50 3.16 -0.72
CA PHE A 14 2.74 3.68 0.62
C PHE A 14 4.23 3.57 0.97
N ASN A 15 4.80 4.63 1.54
CA ASN A 15 6.13 4.56 2.14
C ASN A 15 6.21 5.27 3.49
N VAL A 16 7.10 4.76 4.33
CA VAL A 16 7.48 5.36 5.61
C VAL A 16 8.91 5.87 5.54
N GLY A 17 9.17 7.03 6.13
CA GLY A 17 10.51 7.64 6.21
C GLY A 17 10.82 8.04 7.64
N THR A 18 11.88 7.48 8.22
CA THR A 18 12.33 7.87 9.57
C THR A 18 13.24 9.08 9.46
N LEU A 19 12.85 10.18 10.06
CA LEU A 19 13.59 11.43 10.05
C LEU A 19 14.88 11.32 10.90
N ARG A 20 15.87 12.13 10.54
CA ARG A 20 17.13 12.26 11.31
C ARG A 20 17.03 13.26 12.46
N ALA A 21 16.06 14.16 12.40
CA ALA A 21 15.78 15.22 13.36
C ALA A 21 14.28 15.55 13.32
N PRO A 22 13.75 16.30 14.31
CA PRO A 22 12.38 16.83 14.25
C PRO A 22 12.11 17.62 12.97
N LEU A 23 10.85 17.68 12.54
CA LEU A 23 10.46 18.30 11.27
C LEU A 23 10.76 19.81 11.20
N ASP A 24 10.78 20.49 12.36
CA ASP A 24 11.12 21.90 12.52
C ASP A 24 12.62 22.18 12.68
N ASP A 25 13.47 21.14 12.68
CA ASP A 25 14.92 21.29 12.76
C ASP A 25 15.47 21.90 11.45
N PRO A 26 16.44 22.85 11.52
CA PRO A 26 17.08 23.42 10.34
C PRO A 26 17.67 22.40 9.38
N LEU A 27 18.06 21.21 9.85
CA LEU A 27 18.52 20.09 9.02
C LEU A 27 17.46 19.68 7.99
N LEU A 28 16.17 19.78 8.33
CA LEU A 28 15.05 19.36 7.50
C LEU A 28 14.39 20.50 6.73
N ALA A 29 14.86 21.75 6.89
CA ALA A 29 14.27 22.91 6.22
C ALA A 29 14.19 22.75 4.69
N ASP A 30 15.26 22.23 4.07
CA ASP A 30 15.28 21.94 2.63
C ASP A 30 14.27 20.87 2.23
N PHE A 31 14.07 19.85 3.06
CA PHE A 31 13.08 18.80 2.80
C PHE A 31 11.66 19.35 2.89
N VAL A 32 11.35 20.13 3.92
CA VAL A 32 10.05 20.78 4.10
C VAL A 32 9.76 21.71 2.91
N ALA A 33 10.74 22.48 2.45
CA ALA A 33 10.59 23.35 1.29
C ALA A 33 10.33 22.59 -0.04
N LEU A 34 10.64 21.30 -0.10
CA LEU A 34 10.38 20.44 -1.27
C LEU A 34 8.99 19.78 -1.25
N LEU A 35 8.28 19.77 -0.11
CA LEU A 35 6.97 19.12 0.02
C LEU A 35 5.96 19.71 -0.97
N ASP A 36 5.71 21.02 -0.92
CA ASP A 36 4.74 21.68 -1.80
C ASP A 36 5.04 21.49 -3.29
N PRO A 37 6.28 21.76 -3.78
CA PRO A 37 6.61 21.53 -5.19
C PRO A 37 6.44 20.08 -5.64
N VAL A 38 6.83 19.11 -4.80
CA VAL A 38 6.73 17.69 -5.14
C VAL A 38 5.28 17.21 -5.13
N ASN A 39 4.48 17.67 -4.17
CA ASN A 39 3.05 17.37 -4.11
C ASN A 39 2.31 17.96 -5.31
N ALA A 40 2.56 19.22 -5.66
CA ALA A 40 1.98 19.85 -6.85
C ALA A 40 2.39 19.13 -8.14
N LEU A 41 3.62 18.63 -8.21
CA LEU A 41 4.11 17.85 -9.34
C LEU A 41 3.39 16.49 -9.45
N ALA A 42 3.11 15.83 -8.32
CA ALA A 42 2.31 14.61 -8.29
C ALA A 42 0.87 14.89 -8.74
N ASP A 43 0.24 15.94 -8.19
CA ASP A 43 -1.13 16.34 -8.50
C ASP A 43 -1.34 16.65 -10.00
N ALA A 44 -0.29 17.10 -10.69
CA ALA A 44 -0.29 17.37 -12.13
C ALA A 44 0.20 16.20 -13.00
N ALA A 45 0.67 15.10 -12.41
CA ALA A 45 1.26 13.99 -13.15
C ALA A 45 0.19 13.14 -13.87
N PRO A 46 0.41 12.74 -15.13
CA PRO A 46 -0.49 11.83 -15.83
C PRO A 46 -0.69 10.52 -15.06
N GLY A 47 -1.96 10.15 -14.84
CA GLY A 47 -2.35 8.95 -14.11
C GLY A 47 -2.21 9.03 -12.59
N PHE A 48 -2.00 10.23 -12.02
CA PHE A 48 -2.22 10.45 -10.60
C PHE A 48 -3.71 10.45 -10.28
N VAL A 49 -4.11 9.76 -9.20
CA VAL A 49 -5.52 9.61 -8.81
C VAL A 49 -5.81 10.29 -7.48
N TRP A 50 -4.96 10.06 -6.47
CA TRP A 50 -5.18 10.53 -5.11
C TRP A 50 -3.89 10.51 -4.29
N ARG A 51 -3.80 11.37 -3.27
CA ARG A 51 -2.82 11.27 -2.18
C ARG A 51 -3.48 11.56 -0.84
N LEU A 52 -2.91 10.98 0.21
CA LEU A 52 -3.32 11.29 1.57
C LEU A 52 -2.89 12.72 1.93
N VAL A 53 -3.83 13.44 2.53
CA VAL A 53 -3.66 14.78 3.10
C VAL A 53 -4.35 14.78 4.46
N GLU A 54 -3.72 15.35 5.47
CA GLU A 54 -4.37 15.55 6.78
C GLU A 54 -5.51 16.57 6.66
N GLU A 55 -6.59 16.39 7.41
CA GLU A 55 -7.77 17.26 7.29
C GLU A 55 -7.41 18.70 7.64
N GLY A 56 -7.56 19.60 6.66
CA GLY A 56 -7.24 21.03 6.81
C GLY A 56 -5.79 21.40 6.48
N GLU A 57 -4.94 20.43 6.14
CA GLU A 57 -3.52 20.63 5.85
C GLU A 57 -3.19 20.48 4.35
N ALA A 58 -1.94 20.77 3.98
CA ALA A 58 -1.45 20.62 2.60
C ALA A 58 -0.94 19.19 2.30
N ASP A 59 -0.56 18.42 3.32
CA ASP A 59 -0.02 17.07 3.20
C ASP A 59 -0.26 16.20 4.45
N ALA A 60 0.31 14.99 4.45
CA ALA A 60 0.18 14.00 5.51
C ALA A 60 1.35 13.99 6.51
N THR A 61 2.27 14.97 6.44
CA THR A 61 3.49 15.01 7.25
C THR A 61 3.25 15.43 8.69
N GLY A 62 2.02 15.76 9.10
CA GLY A 62 1.61 15.89 10.51
C GLY A 62 1.20 14.56 11.14
N MET A 63 0.76 13.58 10.33
CA MET A 63 0.34 12.26 10.83
C MET A 63 1.54 11.40 11.27
N ARG A 64 1.41 10.75 12.44
CA ARG A 64 2.46 9.90 13.05
C ARG A 64 2.02 8.45 13.32
N PRO A 65 1.39 7.74 12.36
CA PRO A 65 0.83 6.40 12.63
C PRO A 65 1.91 5.31 12.79
N ALA A 66 3.16 5.61 12.42
CA ALA A 66 4.29 4.69 12.50
C ALA A 66 5.40 5.15 13.46
N GLY A 67 5.14 6.18 14.30
CA GLY A 67 6.07 6.73 15.29
C GLY A 67 6.32 8.23 15.12
N GLU A 68 6.76 8.89 16.20
CA GLU A 68 6.96 10.35 16.30
C GLU A 68 7.95 10.93 15.27
N ASP A 69 8.98 10.16 14.91
CA ASP A 69 9.99 10.56 13.93
C ASP A 69 9.71 9.96 12.53
N VAL A 70 8.52 9.43 12.29
CA VAL A 70 8.18 8.75 11.04
C VAL A 70 7.14 9.54 10.27
N ILE A 71 7.53 9.99 9.08
CA ILE A 71 6.59 10.54 8.10
C ILE A 71 6.07 9.43 7.19
N ILE A 72 4.87 9.63 6.68
CA ILE A 72 4.25 8.76 5.69
C ILE A 72 4.04 9.51 4.38
N ASN A 73 4.13 8.79 3.27
CA ASN A 73 3.63 9.24 1.99
C ASN A 73 2.74 8.14 1.42
N TYR A 74 1.57 8.54 0.95
CA TYR A 74 0.53 7.62 0.50
C TYR A 74 -0.16 8.19 -0.73
N SER A 75 -0.10 7.48 -1.84
CA SER A 75 -0.70 7.88 -3.10
C SER A 75 -1.34 6.72 -3.86
N VAL A 76 -2.22 7.04 -4.79
CA VAL A 76 -2.89 6.12 -5.71
C VAL A 76 -2.70 6.60 -7.14
N TRP A 77 -2.40 5.66 -8.03
CA TRP A 77 -2.08 5.89 -9.43
C TRP A 77 -2.87 4.95 -10.33
N GLU A 78 -3.17 5.38 -11.55
CA GLU A 78 -3.86 4.55 -12.55
C GLU A 78 -3.08 3.28 -12.89
N SER A 79 -1.74 3.38 -12.87
CA SER A 79 -0.87 2.26 -13.21
C SER A 79 0.50 2.37 -12.54
N ARG A 80 1.21 1.23 -12.54
CA ARG A 80 2.62 1.17 -12.15
C ARG A 80 3.52 2.06 -13.01
N ASP A 81 3.24 2.15 -14.30
CA ASP A 81 4.06 2.93 -15.23
C ASP A 81 3.90 4.43 -14.97
N SER A 82 2.67 4.88 -14.68
CA SER A 82 2.39 6.27 -14.28
C SER A 82 3.17 6.67 -13.03
N LEU A 83 3.12 5.82 -12.00
CA LEU A 83 3.89 6.02 -10.78
C LEU A 83 5.40 5.99 -11.05
N TRP A 84 5.88 5.04 -11.87
CA TRP A 84 7.31 4.93 -12.22
C TRP A 84 7.82 6.18 -12.92
N ASP A 85 7.05 6.71 -13.86
CA ASP A 85 7.38 7.92 -14.60
C ASP A 85 7.43 9.14 -13.68
N PHE A 86 6.47 9.28 -12.75
CA PHE A 86 6.55 10.31 -11.72
C PHE A 86 7.83 10.16 -10.88
N VAL A 87 8.09 8.97 -10.35
CA VAL A 87 9.19 8.72 -9.40
C VAL A 87 10.57 8.94 -10.02
N TYR A 88 10.77 8.49 -11.27
CA TYR A 88 12.11 8.40 -11.87
C TYR A 88 12.34 9.29 -13.09
N ARG A 89 11.29 9.73 -13.81
CA ARG A 89 11.44 10.62 -14.97
C ARG A 89 11.21 12.09 -14.64
N SER A 90 10.63 12.39 -13.49
CA SER A 90 10.50 13.76 -13.00
C SER A 90 11.79 14.25 -12.37
N ALA A 91 12.40 15.30 -12.93
CA ALA A 91 13.68 15.82 -12.45
C ALA A 91 13.65 16.24 -10.97
N ALA A 92 12.57 16.91 -10.52
CA ALA A 92 12.44 17.37 -9.14
C ALA A 92 12.28 16.22 -8.13
N HIS A 93 11.47 15.20 -8.46
CA HIS A 93 11.33 14.02 -7.59
C HIS A 93 12.64 13.21 -7.55
N LEU A 94 13.31 13.04 -8.70
CA LEU A 94 14.59 12.35 -8.77
C LEU A 94 15.68 13.03 -7.91
N GLU A 95 15.71 14.36 -7.87
CA GLU A 95 16.65 15.11 -7.04
C GLU A 95 16.39 14.88 -5.55
N THR A 96 15.12 14.89 -5.13
CA THR A 96 14.71 14.54 -3.76
C THR A 96 15.18 13.13 -3.39
N LEU A 97 15.03 12.16 -4.29
CA LEU A 97 15.50 10.78 -4.07
C LEU A 97 17.02 10.66 -3.93
N ARG A 98 17.80 11.52 -4.60
CA ARG A 98 19.27 11.54 -4.48
C ARG A 98 19.72 12.06 -3.12
N ARG A 99 19.05 13.11 -2.65
CA ARG A 99 19.35 13.80 -1.40
C ARG A 99 18.71 13.17 -0.17
N ARG A 100 17.80 12.20 -0.33
CA ARG A 100 17.05 11.55 0.77
C ARG A 100 17.87 11.15 2.01
N ARG A 101 19.16 10.81 1.84
CA ARG A 101 20.03 10.41 2.96
C ARG A 101 20.43 11.58 3.88
N GLU A 102 20.25 12.82 3.44
CA GLU A 102 20.44 14.04 4.23
C GLU A 102 19.37 14.15 5.33
N TRP A 103 18.14 13.71 5.03
CA TRP A 103 16.97 13.92 5.89
C TRP A 103 16.49 12.63 6.58
N PHE A 104 16.64 11.49 5.91
CA PHE A 104 16.13 10.21 6.38
C PHE A 104 17.24 9.29 6.87
N GLN A 105 16.91 8.51 7.89
CA GLN A 105 17.70 7.38 8.33
C GLN A 105 17.67 6.28 7.28
N ARG A 106 18.70 5.42 7.29
CA ARG A 106 18.73 4.25 6.40
C ARG A 106 17.76 3.20 6.94
N HIS A 107 16.77 2.83 6.14
CA HIS A 107 15.91 1.70 6.46
C HIS A 107 16.66 0.38 6.32
N VAL A 108 16.52 -0.48 7.32
CA VAL A 108 17.06 -1.86 7.34
C VAL A 108 16.04 -2.85 6.79
N GLU A 109 14.75 -2.51 6.89
CA GLU A 109 13.61 -3.28 6.41
C GLU A 109 12.92 -2.61 5.21
N ALA A 110 11.90 -3.27 4.65
CA ALA A 110 11.04 -2.65 3.64
C ALA A 110 10.39 -1.37 4.20
N HIS A 111 10.48 -0.29 3.44
CA HIS A 111 9.93 1.03 3.78
C HIS A 111 8.94 1.55 2.73
N LEU A 112 8.78 0.81 1.64
CA LEU A 112 7.89 1.09 0.51
C LEU A 112 7.09 -0.17 0.24
N VAL A 113 5.79 -0.02 -0.02
CA VAL A 113 4.90 -1.08 -0.44
C VAL A 113 3.95 -0.58 -1.53
N LEU A 114 3.68 -1.44 -2.50
CA LEU A 114 2.77 -1.28 -3.62
C LEU A 114 1.75 -2.42 -3.60
N TRP A 115 0.50 -2.14 -3.96
CA TRP A 115 -0.53 -3.16 -4.15
C TRP A 115 -1.66 -2.65 -5.04
N TRP A 116 -2.39 -3.57 -5.66
CA TRP A 116 -3.53 -3.24 -6.51
C TRP A 116 -4.80 -3.08 -5.67
N ILE A 117 -5.59 -2.06 -6.01
CA ILE A 117 -6.90 -1.78 -5.41
C ILE A 117 -7.95 -1.62 -6.52
N PRO A 118 -9.24 -1.90 -6.26
CA PRO A 118 -10.31 -1.56 -7.19
C PRO A 118 -10.32 -0.06 -7.52
N ALA A 119 -10.57 0.30 -8.78
CA ALA A 119 -10.71 1.71 -9.14
C ALA A 119 -11.87 2.36 -8.37
N GLY A 120 -11.64 3.56 -7.86
CA GLY A 120 -12.57 4.27 -6.97
C GLY A 120 -12.46 3.91 -5.49
N HIS A 121 -11.66 2.92 -5.11
CA HIS A 121 -11.33 2.67 -3.70
C HIS A 121 -10.36 3.74 -3.18
N VAL A 122 -10.68 4.32 -2.03
CA VAL A 122 -9.78 5.22 -1.30
C VAL A 122 -9.23 4.43 -0.11
N PRO A 123 -7.96 4.00 -0.16
CA PRO A 123 -7.44 3.08 0.82
C PRO A 123 -7.06 3.79 2.13
N THR A 124 -7.16 3.09 3.27
CA THR A 124 -6.94 3.69 4.59
C THR A 124 -5.50 3.53 5.07
N VAL A 125 -5.11 4.33 6.07
CA VAL A 125 -3.78 4.22 6.69
C VAL A 125 -3.58 2.83 7.33
N GLU A 126 -4.63 2.27 7.93
CA GLU A 126 -4.59 0.92 8.51
C GLU A 126 -4.33 -0.14 7.43
N GLU A 127 -4.99 -0.04 6.27
CA GLU A 127 -4.74 -0.94 5.14
C GLU A 127 -3.26 -0.82 4.69
N ALA A 128 -2.73 0.39 4.59
CA ALA A 128 -1.34 0.62 4.20
C ALA A 128 -0.33 0.01 5.19
N LEU A 129 -0.59 0.15 6.49
CA LEU A 129 0.24 -0.45 7.55
C LEU A 129 0.17 -1.97 7.52
N GLU A 130 -1.00 -2.57 7.27
CA GLU A 130 -1.15 -4.01 7.07
C GLU A 130 -0.29 -4.50 5.88
N ARG A 131 -0.34 -3.80 4.73
CA ARG A 131 0.48 -4.16 3.56
C ARG A 131 1.96 -4.03 3.83
N LEU A 132 2.37 -2.98 4.55
CA LEU A 132 3.77 -2.79 4.92
C LEU A 132 4.26 -3.89 5.87
N ALA A 133 3.44 -4.32 6.84
CA ALA A 133 3.75 -5.44 7.70
C ALA A 133 3.87 -6.74 6.90
N LEU A 134 2.94 -6.99 5.97
CA LEU A 134 2.92 -8.19 5.15
C LEU A 134 4.22 -8.38 4.36
N ILE A 135 4.70 -7.33 3.69
CA ILE A 135 5.95 -7.41 2.90
C ILE A 135 7.20 -7.52 3.77
N ARG A 136 7.19 -6.98 5.00
CA ARG A 136 8.31 -7.13 5.95
C ARG A 136 8.41 -8.56 6.46
N GLU A 137 7.28 -9.17 6.77
CA GLU A 137 7.22 -10.52 7.36
C GLU A 137 7.41 -11.62 6.30
N HIS A 138 6.76 -11.49 5.15
CA HIS A 138 6.65 -12.58 4.16
C HIS A 138 7.40 -12.29 2.84
N GLY A 139 7.91 -11.08 2.65
CA GLY A 139 8.49 -10.64 1.39
C GLY A 139 7.43 -10.33 0.31
N PRO A 140 7.87 -10.05 -0.94
CA PRO A 140 6.98 -9.65 -2.02
C PRO A 140 5.96 -10.72 -2.42
N SER A 141 4.70 -10.31 -2.57
CA SER A 141 3.59 -11.15 -3.04
C SER A 141 2.58 -10.31 -3.83
N PRO A 142 1.59 -10.90 -4.54
CA PRO A 142 0.54 -10.13 -5.21
C PRO A 142 -0.24 -9.18 -4.27
N ARG A 143 -0.25 -9.46 -2.96
CA ARG A 143 -0.93 -8.65 -1.94
C ARG A 143 -0.12 -7.45 -1.46
N ALA A 144 1.20 -7.50 -1.57
CA ALA A 144 2.12 -6.44 -1.14
C ALA A 144 3.48 -6.66 -1.79
N PHE A 145 3.92 -5.72 -2.63
CA PHE A 145 5.15 -5.82 -3.39
C PHE A 145 5.88 -4.47 -3.46
N THR A 146 7.03 -4.43 -4.14
CA THR A 146 7.75 -3.18 -4.44
C THR A 146 8.03 -3.08 -5.92
N PHE A 147 8.64 -1.98 -6.36
CA PHE A 147 9.16 -1.85 -7.72
C PHE A 147 10.12 -2.98 -8.17
N ASN A 148 10.74 -3.71 -7.23
CA ASN A 148 11.64 -4.82 -7.55
C ASN A 148 10.91 -6.12 -7.92
N SER A 149 9.57 -6.12 -7.90
CA SER A 149 8.75 -7.28 -8.26
C SER A 149 7.59 -6.80 -9.13
N ALA A 150 6.97 -7.68 -9.91
CA ALA A 150 5.83 -7.35 -10.77
C ALA A 150 4.73 -8.38 -10.55
N PHE A 151 3.54 -7.89 -10.24
CA PHE A 151 2.32 -8.66 -10.15
C PHE A 151 1.21 -7.90 -10.88
N THR A 152 0.29 -8.61 -11.54
CA THR A 152 -0.85 -7.99 -12.20
C THR A 152 -1.99 -7.74 -11.21
N ALA A 153 -2.95 -6.90 -11.59
CA ALA A 153 -4.14 -6.68 -10.79
C ALA A 153 -4.98 -7.95 -10.65
N GLU A 154 -5.03 -8.79 -11.69
CA GLU A 154 -5.72 -10.08 -11.64
C GLU A 154 -5.10 -11.03 -10.60
N GLU A 155 -3.76 -11.12 -10.56
CA GLU A 155 -3.05 -11.94 -9.57
C GLU A 155 -3.34 -11.47 -8.14
N ALA A 156 -3.38 -10.14 -7.92
CA ALA A 156 -3.69 -9.56 -6.62
C ALA A 156 -5.15 -9.85 -6.18
N MET A 157 -6.11 -9.75 -7.09
CA MET A 157 -7.52 -10.06 -6.79
C MET A 157 -7.70 -11.55 -6.48
N GLN A 158 -7.03 -12.43 -7.22
CA GLN A 158 -7.07 -13.86 -6.94
C GLN A 158 -6.47 -14.18 -5.56
N ALA A 159 -5.36 -13.54 -5.20
CA ALA A 159 -4.73 -13.71 -3.90
C ALA A 159 -5.60 -13.17 -2.74
N GLY A 160 -6.39 -12.11 -2.97
CA GLY A 160 -7.35 -11.58 -2.00
C GLY A 160 -8.56 -12.49 -1.81
N ALA A 161 -9.12 -13.02 -2.90
CA ALA A 161 -10.28 -13.92 -2.86
C ALA A 161 -10.00 -15.23 -2.09
N VAL A 162 -8.79 -15.77 -2.23
CA VAL A 162 -8.38 -17.02 -1.55
C VAL A 162 -8.33 -16.89 -0.02
N GLN A 163 -8.22 -15.67 0.53
CA GLN A 163 -8.29 -15.45 1.98
C GLN A 163 -9.67 -14.99 2.49
N GLY A 164 -10.57 -14.57 1.58
CA GLY A 164 -11.94 -14.15 1.91
C GLY A 164 -12.97 -15.28 1.95
N GLU A 165 -12.61 -16.50 1.52
CA GLU A 165 -13.49 -17.68 1.53
C GLU A 165 -13.03 -18.68 2.62
N ALA A 166 -13.64 -18.57 3.81
CA ALA A 166 -14.19 -19.73 4.53
C ALA A 166 -15.02 -19.28 5.76
N PRO A 167 -16.36 -19.27 5.66
CA PRO A 167 -17.21 -19.92 6.64
C PRO A 167 -17.46 -21.34 6.13
N THR A 168 -16.80 -22.34 6.70
CA THR A 168 -17.25 -23.73 6.55
C THR A 168 -18.59 -23.87 7.26
N ALA A 169 -19.67 -23.70 6.51
CA ALA A 169 -20.99 -24.15 6.88
C ALA A 169 -21.51 -25.02 5.73
N ASP A 170 -21.03 -26.26 5.69
CA ASP A 170 -21.84 -27.34 5.13
C ASP A 170 -22.06 -28.36 6.23
N ALA A 171 -23.10 -28.10 7.01
CA ALA A 171 -23.74 -29.08 7.86
C ALA A 171 -24.65 -29.91 6.95
N THR A 172 -24.26 -31.14 6.63
CA THR A 172 -25.24 -32.14 6.21
C THR A 172 -25.66 -32.93 7.45
N PRO A 173 -26.97 -33.02 7.76
CA PRO A 173 -27.46 -33.74 8.93
C PRO A 173 -27.44 -35.26 8.73
N ALA A 174 -27.47 -35.95 9.88
CA ALA A 174 -27.35 -37.38 10.09
C ALA A 174 -28.30 -38.27 9.28
N GLU A 175 -27.83 -39.48 8.93
CA GLU A 175 -28.70 -40.63 8.70
C GLU A 175 -28.12 -41.92 9.32
N SER A 176 -28.88 -42.45 10.28
CA SER A 176 -29.05 -43.86 10.66
C SER A 176 -27.93 -44.63 11.36
N ALA A 177 -27.99 -44.61 12.69
CA ALA A 177 -27.60 -45.76 13.51
C ALA A 177 -28.61 -46.91 13.32
N GLN A 178 -28.16 -48.01 12.74
CA GLN A 178 -28.76 -49.33 12.96
C GLN A 178 -27.75 -50.16 13.74
N ALA A 179 -28.03 -50.31 15.03
CA ALA A 179 -27.52 -51.41 15.83
C ALA A 179 -28.76 -52.13 16.35
N GLU A 180 -28.94 -53.40 15.98
CA GLU A 180 -29.40 -54.46 16.88
C GLU A 180 -29.35 -55.80 16.14
N SER A 181 -28.33 -56.59 16.48
CA SER A 181 -28.27 -58.02 16.20
C SER A 181 -27.88 -58.73 17.49
N ALA A 182 -28.78 -59.65 17.90
CA ALA A 182 -28.48 -60.93 18.53
C ALA A 182 -28.36 -61.03 20.08
N THR A 183 -29.46 -61.51 20.71
CA THR A 183 -29.59 -62.92 21.18
C THR A 183 -29.75 -63.20 22.69
N ALA A 184 -30.84 -63.96 22.96
CA ALA A 184 -31.07 -64.98 24.00
C ALA A 184 -31.28 -64.52 25.45
N ALA A 185 -31.98 -65.24 26.32
CA ALA A 185 -32.99 -66.31 26.27
C ALA A 185 -33.24 -66.67 27.75
N SER A 186 -34.50 -66.97 28.09
CA SER A 186 -34.98 -67.55 29.37
C SER A 186 -35.07 -66.64 30.58
#